data_AF-A0A4Q1V9M3-F1
#
_entry.id   AF-A0A4Q1V9M3-F1
#
_cell.length_a   1.000
_cell.length_b   1.000
_cell.length_c   1.000
_cell.angle_alpha   90.00
_cell.angle_beta   90.00
_cell.angle_gamma   90.00
#
_symmetry.space_group_name_H-M   'P 1'
#
loop_
_entity.id
_entity.type
_entity.pdbx_description
1 polymer ?
#
loop_
_entity_poly.entity_id
_entity_poly.type
_entity_poly.pdbx_seq_one_letter_code
_entity_poly.pdbx_strand_id
1 'polypeptide(L)'
;MAHETATLAAYVFNLKFEDIPAEVLDRAKVLTLDFLGSAIRARREAESTPSILKMLEALALDTRGESTVFGDSKTWTPAVAALLNGALGHSLDFDDTHADSSLHPSAPVVPAAFAVGEMVGASGRDVLTAIVAGYEVCCRLGNALDPTSHYARGFHPTATAGTYGAAATAGKLFGLTEQQIISAFGVSGSQAAGSLQFLINGAWNKRYQVGAAAMNGVIAATLARNDFVGSSESIEGKHGLLAGYTDDAHPDKAVVGLGKTYETMKIGVKPYPSCRYTHAAIDALIAMRREHNLTPGQVKRVEIGLHRNGITLTGDAATKRHPTSIVGGQFSMFFTGALALDQGSFGWDDYGRLGDAAIDALADKFDVVQDDRLEVGRTHPFGARVSITTDDGVHERLYADPSGEPTSFPDAQAMQQKFLTLARPVLNARAEKFADAIMTLERFDRVAKATELGRH
;
A
#
# COMPACT_ATOMS: atom_id res chain seq x y z
N MET A 1 -19.48 -3.45 27.24
CA MET A 1 -18.80 -4.59 26.60
C MET A 1 -18.07 -4.03 25.39
N ALA A 2 -16.98 -4.66 24.97
CA ALA A 2 -16.27 -4.28 23.75
C ALA A 2 -17.17 -4.63 22.55
N HIS A 3 -17.26 -3.73 21.56
CA HIS A 3 -18.24 -3.80 20.47
C HIS A 3 -17.65 -3.32 19.14
N GLU A 4 -16.34 -3.44 18.97
CA GLU A 4 -15.57 -2.96 17.82
C GLU A 4 -16.09 -3.60 16.52
N THR A 5 -16.35 -4.92 16.52
CA THR A 5 -16.90 -5.62 15.34
C THR A 5 -18.26 -5.06 14.94
N ALA A 6 -19.19 -4.93 15.90
CA ALA A 6 -20.53 -4.40 15.64
C ALA A 6 -20.49 -2.91 15.22
N THR A 7 -19.65 -2.10 15.87
CA THR A 7 -19.54 -0.66 15.61
C THR A 7 -19.01 -0.38 14.20
N LEU A 8 -17.97 -1.11 13.77
CA LEU A 8 -17.45 -1.00 12.42
C LEU A 8 -18.45 -1.50 11.38
N ALA A 9 -19.15 -2.61 11.66
CA ALA A 9 -20.18 -3.13 10.76
C ALA A 9 -21.34 -2.13 10.59
N ALA A 10 -21.80 -1.52 11.67
CA ALA A 10 -22.83 -0.48 11.66
C ALA A 10 -22.37 0.75 10.86
N TYR A 11 -21.11 1.17 10.99
CA TYR A 11 -20.56 2.27 10.20
C TYR A 11 -20.59 1.95 8.70
N VAL A 12 -20.07 0.79 8.29
CA VAL A 12 -20.06 0.35 6.89
C VAL A 12 -21.48 0.31 6.33
N PHE A 13 -22.43 -0.27 7.08
CA PHE A 13 -23.84 -0.33 6.69
C PHE A 13 -24.42 1.07 6.46
N ASN A 14 -24.25 1.98 7.43
CA ASN A 14 -24.92 3.28 7.43
C ASN A 14 -24.26 4.35 6.55
N LEU A 15 -22.97 4.24 6.20
CA LEU A 15 -22.24 5.27 5.46
C LEU A 15 -22.89 5.56 4.09
N LYS A 16 -23.24 6.80 3.79
CA LYS A 16 -23.75 7.19 2.46
C LYS A 16 -22.77 8.12 1.78
N PHE A 17 -22.82 8.17 0.45
CA PHE A 17 -21.96 9.04 -0.34
C PHE A 17 -22.08 10.51 0.10
N GLU A 18 -23.30 10.95 0.41
CA GLU A 18 -23.62 12.34 0.79
C GLU A 18 -23.08 12.71 2.18
N ASP A 19 -22.79 11.72 3.02
CA ASP A 19 -22.26 11.92 4.37
C ASP A 19 -20.72 12.05 4.36
N ILE A 20 -20.07 11.73 3.24
CA ILE A 20 -18.60 11.79 3.11
C ILE A 20 -18.19 13.21 2.69
N PRO A 21 -17.29 13.88 3.44
CA PRO A 21 -16.77 15.19 3.06
C PRO A 21 -16.12 15.16 1.67
N ALA A 22 -16.29 16.23 0.89
CA ALA A 22 -15.78 16.32 -0.48
C ALA A 22 -14.26 16.07 -0.56
N GLU A 23 -13.49 16.60 0.38
CA GLU A 23 -12.02 16.40 0.44
C GLU A 23 -11.62 14.94 0.66
N VAL A 24 -12.45 14.16 1.36
CA VAL A 24 -12.23 12.71 1.58
C VAL A 24 -12.49 11.95 0.28
N LEU A 25 -13.54 12.32 -0.46
CA LEU A 25 -13.82 11.74 -1.78
C LEU A 25 -12.71 12.08 -2.79
N ASP A 26 -12.22 13.32 -2.78
CA ASP A 26 -11.11 13.74 -3.64
C ASP A 26 -9.81 13.01 -3.28
N ARG A 27 -9.50 12.86 -1.99
CA ARG A 27 -8.37 12.04 -1.53
C ARG A 27 -8.52 10.59 -1.98
N ALA A 28 -9.71 9.99 -1.84
CA ALA A 28 -9.95 8.60 -2.26
C ALA A 28 -9.73 8.40 -3.78
N LYS A 29 -10.15 9.35 -4.61
CA LYS A 29 -9.88 9.33 -6.07
C LYS A 29 -8.39 9.41 -6.38
N VAL A 30 -7.66 10.28 -5.68
CA VAL A 30 -6.21 10.44 -5.88
C VAL A 30 -5.43 9.20 -5.44
N LEU A 31 -5.78 8.60 -4.29
CA LEU A 31 -5.17 7.35 -3.83
C LEU A 31 -5.50 6.18 -4.77
N THR A 32 -6.72 6.15 -5.30
CA THR A 32 -7.12 5.19 -6.33
C THR A 32 -6.27 5.34 -7.60
N LEU A 33 -6.07 6.58 -8.08
CA LEU A 33 -5.22 6.86 -9.23
C LEU A 33 -3.76 6.41 -8.98
N ASP A 34 -3.21 6.75 -7.81
CA ASP A 34 -1.87 6.36 -7.38
C ASP A 34 -1.64 4.84 -7.46
N PHE A 35 -2.56 4.09 -6.83
CA PHE A 35 -2.54 2.63 -6.79
C PHE A 35 -2.63 2.01 -8.20
N LEU A 36 -3.54 2.51 -9.03
CA LEU A 36 -3.78 1.98 -10.37
C LEU A 36 -2.57 2.15 -11.30
N GLY A 37 -1.82 3.25 -11.16
CA GLY A 37 -0.55 3.43 -11.89
C GLY A 37 0.41 2.27 -11.62
N SER A 38 0.58 1.92 -10.34
CA SER A 38 1.43 0.79 -9.93
C SER A 38 0.92 -0.54 -10.47
N ALA A 39 -0.38 -0.79 -10.35
CA ALA A 39 -0.99 -2.05 -10.82
C ALA A 39 -0.82 -2.25 -12.34
N ILE A 40 -1.06 -1.19 -13.13
CA ILE A 40 -0.93 -1.19 -14.59
C ILE A 40 0.51 -1.53 -15.00
N ARG A 41 1.50 -0.83 -14.43
CA ARG A 41 2.92 -1.06 -14.77
C ARG A 41 3.37 -2.45 -14.35
N ALA A 42 3.03 -2.86 -13.12
CA ALA A 42 3.35 -4.18 -12.60
C ALA A 42 2.78 -5.33 -13.44
N ARG A 43 1.62 -5.14 -14.08
CA ARG A 43 1.02 -6.18 -14.93
C ARG A 43 1.97 -6.65 -16.03
N ARG A 44 2.84 -5.76 -16.53
CA ARG A 44 3.79 -6.07 -17.60
C ARG A 44 5.19 -6.39 -17.10
N GLU A 45 5.59 -5.86 -15.95
CA GLU A 45 7.00 -5.88 -15.54
C GLU A 45 7.30 -6.53 -14.20
N ALA A 46 6.30 -6.76 -13.34
CA ALA A 46 6.57 -7.42 -12.08
C ALA A 46 6.93 -8.90 -12.30
N GLU A 47 8.13 -9.29 -11.85
CA GLU A 47 8.70 -10.63 -12.02
C GLU A 47 7.83 -11.75 -11.44
N SER A 48 6.96 -11.43 -10.47
CA SER A 48 6.05 -12.36 -9.83
C SER A 48 4.80 -12.69 -10.66
N THR A 49 4.44 -11.83 -11.62
CA THR A 49 3.18 -11.92 -12.37
C THR A 49 3.07 -13.25 -13.14
N PRO A 50 4.09 -13.73 -13.88
CA PRO A 50 4.00 -15.01 -14.59
C PRO A 50 3.71 -16.21 -13.68
N SER A 51 4.29 -16.24 -12.48
CA SER A 51 4.08 -17.35 -11.53
C SER A 51 2.66 -17.35 -10.96
N ILE A 52 2.09 -16.18 -10.67
CA ILE A 52 0.70 -16.06 -10.21
C ILE A 52 -0.27 -16.50 -11.32
N LEU A 53 -0.04 -16.07 -12.57
CA LEU A 53 -0.89 -16.46 -13.70
C LEU A 53 -0.85 -17.97 -13.97
N LYS A 54 0.34 -18.59 -13.92
CA LYS A 54 0.49 -20.05 -14.04
C LYS A 54 -0.21 -20.80 -12.92
N MET A 55 -0.19 -20.27 -11.70
CA MET A 55 -0.93 -20.87 -10.58
C MET A 55 -2.44 -20.84 -10.85
N LEU A 56 -2.97 -19.72 -11.35
CA LEU A 56 -4.38 -19.60 -11.68
C LEU A 56 -4.80 -20.58 -12.78
N GLU A 57 -3.98 -20.71 -13.83
CA GLU A 57 -4.20 -21.69 -14.90
C GLU A 57 -4.17 -23.13 -14.36
N ALA A 58 -3.15 -23.48 -13.57
CA ALA A 58 -2.98 -24.83 -13.01
C ALA A 58 -4.12 -25.25 -12.08
N LEU A 59 -4.78 -24.28 -11.42
CA LEU A 59 -5.93 -24.50 -10.54
C LEU A 59 -7.28 -24.30 -11.24
N ALA A 60 -7.30 -24.06 -12.56
CA ALA A 60 -8.50 -23.71 -13.33
C ALA A 60 -9.26 -22.48 -12.80
N LEU A 61 -8.53 -21.55 -12.17
CA LEU A 61 -9.03 -20.26 -11.69
C LEU A 61 -8.87 -19.14 -12.73
N ASP A 62 -8.42 -19.47 -13.94
CA ASP A 62 -8.24 -18.50 -15.01
C ASP A 62 -9.48 -18.33 -15.91
N THR A 63 -10.65 -18.79 -15.45
CA THR A 63 -11.91 -18.61 -16.19
C THR A 63 -12.18 -17.12 -16.46
N ARG A 64 -12.62 -16.82 -17.69
CA ARG A 64 -13.01 -15.46 -18.07
C ARG A 64 -14.24 -15.01 -17.29
N GLY A 65 -14.18 -13.82 -16.72
CA GLY A 65 -15.32 -13.15 -16.08
C GLY A 65 -15.55 -11.74 -16.65
N GLU A 66 -16.16 -10.87 -15.86
CA GLU A 66 -16.51 -9.49 -16.25
C GLU A 66 -15.60 -8.44 -15.59
N SER A 67 -14.81 -8.83 -14.59
CA SER A 67 -14.01 -7.89 -13.81
C SER A 67 -12.66 -7.59 -14.47
N THR A 68 -12.26 -6.34 -14.40
CA THR A 68 -11.05 -5.79 -15.01
C THR A 68 -9.83 -6.10 -14.15
N VAL A 69 -8.76 -6.58 -14.79
CA VAL A 69 -7.39 -6.47 -14.27
C VAL A 69 -6.70 -5.37 -15.03
N PHE A 70 -6.25 -4.33 -14.34
CA PHE A 70 -5.74 -3.12 -14.99
C PHE A 70 -4.41 -3.40 -15.72
N GLY A 71 -4.27 -2.89 -16.94
CA GLY A 71 -3.16 -3.21 -17.83
C GLY A 71 -3.22 -4.61 -18.48
N ASP A 72 -4.29 -5.38 -18.24
CA ASP A 72 -4.57 -6.66 -18.91
C ASP A 72 -5.63 -6.48 -20.01
N SER A 73 -5.57 -7.33 -21.03
CA SER A 73 -6.60 -7.43 -22.07
C SER A 73 -7.69 -8.45 -21.69
N LYS A 74 -7.39 -9.41 -20.81
CA LYS A 74 -8.33 -10.43 -20.32
C LYS A 74 -9.14 -9.86 -19.15
N THR A 75 -10.43 -10.20 -19.12
CA THR A 75 -11.31 -10.02 -17.95
C THR A 75 -11.38 -11.31 -17.14
N TRP A 76 -11.55 -11.16 -15.82
CA TRP A 76 -11.41 -12.24 -14.84
C TRP A 76 -12.66 -12.35 -13.97
N THR A 77 -12.80 -13.46 -13.26
CA THR A 77 -13.82 -13.56 -12.21
C THR A 77 -13.51 -12.54 -11.09
N PRO A 78 -14.52 -12.03 -10.37
CA PRO A 78 -14.31 -10.95 -9.39
C PRO A 78 -13.26 -11.26 -8.32
N ALA A 79 -13.29 -12.47 -7.76
CA ALA A 79 -12.31 -12.90 -6.76
C ALA A 79 -10.87 -12.89 -7.30
N VAL A 80 -10.68 -13.34 -8.55
CA VAL A 80 -9.36 -13.40 -9.19
C VAL A 80 -8.90 -12.02 -9.66
N ALA A 81 -9.82 -11.16 -10.12
CA ALA A 81 -9.50 -9.77 -10.42
C ALA A 81 -9.03 -9.01 -9.17
N ALA A 82 -9.67 -9.23 -8.02
CA ALA A 82 -9.23 -8.68 -6.74
C ALA A 82 -7.83 -9.20 -6.36
N LEU A 83 -7.57 -10.50 -6.47
CA LEU A 83 -6.25 -11.11 -6.25
C LEU A 83 -5.18 -10.47 -7.12
N LEU A 84 -5.41 -10.44 -8.44
CA LEU A 84 -4.43 -9.96 -9.41
C LEU A 84 -4.16 -8.47 -9.20
N ASN A 85 -5.19 -7.62 -9.18
CA ASN A 85 -4.97 -6.17 -9.01
C ASN A 85 -4.29 -5.85 -7.67
N GLY A 86 -4.64 -6.53 -6.58
CA GLY A 86 -3.99 -6.30 -5.28
C GLY A 86 -2.52 -6.72 -5.26
N ALA A 87 -2.20 -7.87 -5.82
CA ALA A 87 -0.81 -8.31 -5.95
C ALA A 87 -0.01 -7.37 -6.87
N LEU A 88 -0.60 -6.95 -7.99
CA LEU A 88 0.02 -6.06 -8.96
C LEU A 88 0.29 -4.67 -8.39
N GLY A 89 -0.71 -4.02 -7.79
CA GLY A 89 -0.53 -2.68 -7.23
C GLY A 89 0.48 -2.64 -6.08
N HIS A 90 0.62 -3.74 -5.33
CA HIS A 90 1.63 -3.88 -4.28
C HIS A 90 3.00 -4.40 -4.77
N SER A 91 3.18 -4.63 -6.08
CA SER A 91 4.41 -5.24 -6.63
C SER A 91 5.60 -4.29 -6.67
N LEU A 92 5.34 -3.01 -6.95
CA LEU A 92 6.39 -2.00 -7.14
C LEU A 92 6.85 -1.36 -5.83
N ASP A 93 6.20 -1.70 -4.71
CA ASP A 93 6.37 -1.02 -3.41
C ASP A 93 6.18 0.51 -3.52
N PHE A 94 5.33 0.93 -4.45
CA PHE A 94 5.13 2.32 -4.85
C PHE A 94 3.72 2.84 -4.55
N ASP A 95 2.90 1.96 -3.99
CA ASP A 95 1.56 2.24 -3.47
C ASP A 95 1.60 3.03 -2.15
N ASP A 96 0.45 3.58 -1.80
CA ASP A 96 0.24 4.46 -0.65
C ASP A 96 0.61 3.84 0.69
N THR A 97 0.73 4.65 1.74
CA THR A 97 1.07 4.19 3.09
C THR A 97 0.28 4.98 4.13
N HIS A 98 -0.32 4.29 5.07
CA HIS A 98 -0.88 4.88 6.27
C HIS A 98 0.14 4.77 7.41
N ALA A 99 0.72 5.91 7.82
CA ALA A 99 1.86 5.93 8.74
C ALA A 99 1.53 5.36 10.12
N ASP A 100 0.40 5.77 10.71
CA ASP A 100 -0.01 5.39 12.07
C ASP A 100 -0.19 3.87 12.24
N SER A 101 -0.51 3.16 11.15
CA SER A 101 -0.72 1.70 11.15
C SER A 101 0.29 0.92 10.31
N SER A 102 1.28 1.59 9.74
CA SER A 102 2.33 1.01 8.88
C SER A 102 1.79 -0.01 7.85
N LEU A 103 0.72 0.34 7.14
CA LEU A 103 0.09 -0.52 6.12
C LEU A 103 -0.24 0.22 4.82
N HIS A 104 -0.57 -0.56 3.78
CA HIS A 104 -0.89 -0.08 2.44
C HIS A 104 -2.38 -0.31 2.13
N PRO A 105 -3.28 0.64 2.47
CA PRO A 105 -4.72 0.36 2.48
C PRO A 105 -5.33 0.24 1.08
N SER A 106 -4.78 0.89 0.04
CA SER A 106 -5.30 0.77 -1.32
C SER A 106 -5.15 -0.62 -1.91
N ALA A 107 -4.07 -1.32 -1.58
CA ALA A 107 -3.76 -2.60 -2.18
C ALA A 107 -4.77 -3.73 -1.92
N PRO A 108 -5.43 -3.83 -0.76
CA PRO A 108 -6.57 -4.73 -0.58
C PRO A 108 -7.93 -4.09 -0.93
N VAL A 109 -8.12 -2.78 -0.66
CA VAL A 109 -9.43 -2.11 -0.76
C VAL A 109 -9.82 -1.80 -2.21
N VAL A 110 -8.95 -1.15 -2.97
CA VAL A 110 -9.27 -0.67 -4.33
C VAL A 110 -9.56 -1.85 -5.28
N PRO A 111 -8.80 -2.96 -5.28
CA PRO A 111 -9.13 -4.15 -6.07
C PRO A 111 -10.49 -4.77 -5.74
N ALA A 112 -10.82 -4.88 -4.44
CA ALA A 112 -12.11 -5.40 -4.01
C ALA A 112 -13.25 -4.48 -4.50
N ALA A 113 -13.05 -3.16 -4.42
CA ALA A 113 -14.02 -2.17 -4.85
C ALA A 113 -14.35 -2.27 -6.34
N PHE A 114 -13.32 -2.31 -7.20
CA PHE A 114 -13.55 -2.42 -8.64
C PHE A 114 -14.08 -3.79 -9.06
N ALA A 115 -13.54 -4.88 -8.50
CA ALA A 115 -13.97 -6.22 -8.87
C ALA A 115 -15.45 -6.48 -8.51
N VAL A 116 -15.85 -6.13 -7.28
CA VAL A 116 -17.24 -6.27 -6.84
C VAL A 116 -18.13 -5.20 -7.47
N GLY A 117 -17.62 -3.98 -7.64
CA GLY A 117 -18.34 -2.89 -8.29
C GLY A 117 -18.74 -3.25 -9.71
N GLU A 118 -17.85 -3.84 -10.50
CA GLU A 118 -18.20 -4.37 -11.83
C GLU A 118 -19.21 -5.52 -11.75
N MET A 119 -19.02 -6.47 -10.82
CA MET A 119 -19.91 -7.61 -10.62
C MET A 119 -21.37 -7.22 -10.33
N VAL A 120 -21.60 -6.17 -9.54
CA VAL A 120 -22.95 -5.69 -9.19
C VAL A 120 -23.42 -4.55 -10.09
N GLY A 121 -22.57 -4.11 -11.03
CA GLY A 121 -22.80 -2.93 -11.85
C GLY A 121 -22.92 -1.64 -11.04
N ALA A 122 -22.15 -1.48 -9.97
CA ALA A 122 -22.15 -0.29 -9.12
C ALA A 122 -21.86 1.00 -9.89
N SER A 123 -22.42 2.11 -9.41
CA SER A 123 -22.02 3.45 -9.87
C SER A 123 -20.64 3.82 -9.31
N GLY A 124 -20.01 4.84 -9.87
CA GLY A 124 -18.77 5.38 -9.32
C GLY A 124 -18.94 5.96 -7.91
N ARG A 125 -20.12 6.49 -7.57
CA ARG A 125 -20.45 6.94 -6.21
C ARG A 125 -20.47 5.79 -5.21
N ASP A 126 -21.06 4.66 -5.60
CA ASP A 126 -21.08 3.46 -4.76
C ASP A 126 -19.66 2.92 -4.52
N VAL A 127 -18.84 2.89 -5.58
CA VAL A 127 -17.45 2.45 -5.49
C VAL A 127 -16.62 3.38 -4.61
N LEU A 128 -16.75 4.70 -4.73
CA LEU A 128 -16.06 5.65 -3.85
C LEU A 128 -16.49 5.51 -2.38
N THR A 129 -17.79 5.33 -2.14
CA THR A 129 -18.32 5.11 -0.78
C THR A 129 -17.74 3.83 -0.17
N ALA A 130 -17.65 2.76 -0.97
CA ALA A 130 -17.09 1.49 -0.53
C ALA A 130 -15.58 1.56 -0.28
N ILE A 131 -14.84 2.30 -1.11
CA ILE A 131 -13.40 2.54 -0.90
C ILE A 131 -13.18 3.27 0.43
N VAL A 132 -13.93 4.34 0.71
CA VAL A 132 -13.81 5.06 1.98
C VAL A 132 -14.17 4.16 3.17
N ALA A 133 -15.25 3.38 3.08
CA ALA A 133 -15.60 2.41 4.13
C ALA A 133 -14.48 1.37 4.36
N GLY A 134 -13.87 0.87 3.29
CA GLY A 134 -12.75 -0.06 3.33
C GLY A 134 -11.50 0.54 3.96
N TYR A 135 -11.14 1.78 3.60
CA TYR A 135 -10.03 2.51 4.19
C TYR A 135 -10.22 2.72 5.69
N GLU A 136 -11.40 3.16 6.12
CA GLU A 136 -11.65 3.36 7.55
C GLU A 136 -11.48 2.04 8.32
N VAL A 137 -12.09 0.94 7.88
CA VAL A 137 -11.93 -0.36 8.56
C VAL A 137 -10.47 -0.82 8.55
N CYS A 138 -9.79 -0.74 7.40
CA CYS A 138 -8.41 -1.20 7.25
C CYS A 138 -7.44 -0.42 8.15
N CYS A 139 -7.44 0.92 8.02
CA CYS A 139 -6.51 1.78 8.75
C CYS A 139 -6.77 1.73 10.26
N ARG A 140 -8.03 1.74 10.69
CA ARG A 140 -8.40 1.73 12.12
C ARG A 140 -8.05 0.42 12.81
N LEU A 141 -8.24 -0.72 12.14
CA LEU A 141 -7.78 -2.01 12.67
C LEU A 141 -6.26 -2.10 12.69
N GLY A 142 -5.57 -1.54 11.70
CA GLY A 142 -4.12 -1.40 11.74
C GLY A 142 -3.64 -0.54 12.92
N ASN A 143 -4.31 0.58 13.21
CA ASN A 143 -4.00 1.43 14.37
C ASN A 143 -4.23 0.68 15.69
N ALA A 144 -5.31 -0.10 15.76
CA ALA A 144 -5.67 -0.90 16.94
C ALA A 144 -4.74 -2.08 17.18
N LEU A 145 -4.06 -2.59 16.14
CA LEU A 145 -3.08 -3.66 16.27
C LEU A 145 -1.74 -3.19 16.86
N ASP A 146 -1.44 -1.89 16.82
CA ASP A 146 -0.09 -1.32 16.97
C ASP A 146 0.91 -1.96 15.98
N PRO A 147 1.38 -1.24 14.96
CA PRO A 147 2.21 -1.87 13.94
C PRO A 147 3.55 -2.36 14.47
N THR A 148 4.13 -1.77 15.53
CA THR A 148 5.38 -2.27 16.11
C THR A 148 5.16 -3.64 16.76
N SER A 149 4.13 -3.78 17.61
CA SER A 149 3.81 -5.03 18.29
C SER A 149 3.33 -6.12 17.31
N HIS A 150 2.54 -5.73 16.31
CA HIS A 150 2.10 -6.62 15.24
C HIS A 150 3.26 -7.15 14.38
N TYR A 151 4.21 -6.29 14.01
CA TYR A 151 5.42 -6.71 13.31
C TYR A 151 6.31 -7.61 14.16
N ALA A 152 6.43 -7.35 15.47
CA ALA A 152 7.20 -8.18 16.40
C ALA A 152 6.66 -9.62 16.46
N ARG A 153 5.35 -9.80 16.25
CA ARG A 153 4.70 -11.11 16.07
C ARG A 153 4.92 -11.75 14.69
N GLY A 154 5.56 -11.04 13.76
CA GLY A 154 5.90 -11.51 12.42
C GLY A 154 4.81 -11.29 11.37
N PHE A 155 3.76 -10.53 11.70
CA PHE A 155 2.62 -10.32 10.81
C PHE A 155 2.74 -9.08 9.94
N HIS A 156 2.19 -9.14 8.73
CA HIS A 156 2.13 -8.00 7.81
C HIS A 156 0.72 -7.35 7.88
N PRO A 157 0.58 -6.11 8.41
CA PRO A 157 -0.72 -5.49 8.69
C PRO A 157 -1.56 -5.27 7.43
N THR A 158 -0.92 -5.01 6.29
CA THR A 158 -1.59 -4.87 4.99
C THR A 158 -2.39 -6.11 4.60
N ALA A 159 -1.93 -7.31 4.97
CA ALA A 159 -2.61 -8.55 4.61
C ALA A 159 -3.61 -9.00 5.70
N THR A 160 -3.33 -8.70 6.98
CA THR A 160 -4.24 -9.01 8.09
C THR A 160 -5.41 -8.01 8.14
N ALA A 161 -5.17 -6.75 8.49
CA ALA A 161 -6.20 -5.70 8.55
C ALA A 161 -6.79 -5.39 7.17
N GLY A 162 -6.00 -5.55 6.10
CA GLY A 162 -6.48 -5.40 4.73
C GLY A 162 -7.58 -6.39 4.32
N THR A 163 -7.57 -7.61 4.86
CA THR A 163 -8.64 -8.60 4.60
C THR A 163 -10.00 -8.07 5.09
N TYR A 164 -10.02 -7.43 6.27
CA TYR A 164 -11.22 -6.77 6.81
C TYR A 164 -11.63 -5.55 5.99
N GLY A 165 -10.66 -4.73 5.56
CA GLY A 165 -10.92 -3.59 4.67
C GLY A 165 -11.56 -4.01 3.35
N ALA A 166 -11.05 -5.07 2.72
CA ALA A 166 -11.62 -5.65 1.51
C ALA A 166 -13.02 -6.23 1.75
N ALA A 167 -13.26 -6.89 2.88
CA ALA A 167 -14.58 -7.39 3.26
C ALA A 167 -15.60 -6.27 3.51
N ALA A 168 -15.20 -5.18 4.16
CA ALA A 168 -16.02 -3.99 4.35
C ALA A 168 -16.40 -3.35 3.01
N THR A 169 -15.42 -3.24 2.10
CA THR A 169 -15.60 -2.72 0.74
C THR A 169 -16.62 -3.55 -0.05
N ALA A 170 -16.39 -4.87 -0.11
CA ALA A 170 -17.28 -5.79 -0.82
C ALA A 170 -18.67 -5.85 -0.17
N GLY A 171 -18.74 -5.86 1.16
CA GLY A 171 -19.99 -5.84 1.92
C GLY A 171 -20.82 -4.59 1.66
N LYS A 172 -20.16 -3.43 1.55
CA LYS A 172 -20.82 -2.17 1.16
C LYS A 172 -21.44 -2.25 -0.23
N LEU A 173 -20.69 -2.75 -1.21
CA LEU A 173 -21.15 -2.86 -2.60
C LEU A 173 -22.24 -3.92 -2.81
N PHE A 174 -22.21 -5.01 -2.03
CA PHE A 174 -23.29 -6.00 -2.04
C PHE A 174 -24.57 -5.51 -1.34
N GLY A 175 -24.53 -4.38 -0.63
CA GLY A 175 -25.65 -3.90 0.18
C GLY A 175 -25.96 -4.82 1.35
N LEU A 176 -24.92 -5.41 1.97
CA LEU A 176 -25.10 -6.31 3.10
C LEU A 176 -25.72 -5.60 4.29
N THR A 177 -26.54 -6.33 5.05
CA THR A 177 -27.01 -5.90 6.37
C THR A 177 -25.86 -5.84 7.37
N GLU A 178 -26.05 -5.11 8.47
CA GLU A 178 -25.07 -5.05 9.57
C GLU A 178 -24.66 -6.46 10.06
N GLN A 179 -25.62 -7.37 10.25
CA GLN A 179 -25.34 -8.74 10.70
C GLN A 179 -24.54 -9.56 9.67
N GLN A 180 -24.75 -9.33 8.38
CA GLN A 180 -23.96 -9.96 7.33
C GLN A 180 -22.55 -9.35 7.27
N ILE A 181 -22.37 -8.05 7.52
CA ILE A 181 -21.03 -7.44 7.62
C ILE A 181 -20.27 -8.01 8.82
N ILE A 182 -20.93 -8.17 9.98
CA ILE A 182 -20.37 -8.87 11.14
C ILE A 182 -19.90 -10.27 10.76
N SER A 183 -20.74 -11.03 10.02
CA SER A 183 -20.38 -12.38 9.56
C SER A 183 -19.20 -12.36 8.59
N ALA A 184 -19.14 -11.38 7.68
CA ALA A 184 -18.01 -11.20 6.76
C ALA A 184 -16.71 -10.91 7.52
N PHE A 185 -16.76 -10.08 8.58
CA PHE A 185 -15.61 -9.87 9.48
C PHE A 185 -15.22 -11.15 10.23
N GLY A 186 -16.20 -11.93 10.68
CA GLY A 186 -15.99 -13.27 11.23
C GLY A 186 -15.18 -14.19 10.33
N VAL A 187 -15.57 -14.30 9.06
CA VAL A 187 -14.83 -15.10 8.07
C VAL A 187 -13.46 -14.48 7.79
N SER A 188 -13.37 -13.14 7.72
CA SER A 188 -12.11 -12.42 7.51
C SER A 188 -11.08 -12.73 8.59
N GLY A 189 -11.48 -12.82 9.87
CA GLY A 189 -10.57 -13.17 10.96
C GLY A 189 -9.90 -14.54 10.82
N SER A 190 -10.55 -15.48 10.15
CA SER A 190 -9.98 -16.80 9.85
C SER A 190 -9.10 -16.82 8.59
N GLN A 191 -9.19 -15.78 7.75
CA GLN A 191 -8.43 -15.64 6.50
C GLN A 191 -7.33 -14.57 6.57
N ALA A 192 -7.31 -13.77 7.65
CA ALA A 192 -6.34 -12.71 7.89
C ALA A 192 -4.94 -13.29 8.11
N ALA A 193 -4.26 -13.58 7.00
CA ALA A 193 -2.91 -14.11 6.98
C ALA A 193 -1.94 -13.02 6.50
N GLY A 194 -0.73 -13.01 7.05
CA GLY A 194 0.34 -12.15 6.56
C GLY A 194 1.64 -12.48 7.25
N SER A 195 2.67 -12.89 6.51
CA SER A 195 3.99 -13.18 7.06
C SER A 195 5.00 -12.15 6.59
N LEU A 196 5.83 -11.65 7.50
CA LEU A 196 6.98 -10.81 7.19
C LEU A 196 8.22 -11.58 6.71
N GLN A 197 8.16 -12.92 6.67
CA GLN A 197 9.32 -13.75 6.32
C GLN A 197 9.88 -13.46 4.92
N PHE A 198 9.09 -12.84 4.04
CA PHE A 198 9.55 -12.41 2.72
C PHE A 198 10.73 -11.42 2.78
N LEU A 199 10.91 -10.70 3.90
CA LEU A 199 12.00 -9.75 4.08
C LEU A 199 13.38 -10.40 4.07
N ILE A 200 13.47 -11.69 4.42
CA ILE A 200 14.75 -12.40 4.57
C ILE A 200 15.43 -12.67 3.23
N ASN A 201 14.65 -12.97 2.18
CA ASN A 201 15.19 -13.30 0.86
C ASN A 201 14.55 -12.49 -0.28
N GLY A 202 13.75 -11.48 0.03
CA GLY A 202 13.02 -10.70 -0.97
C GLY A 202 11.96 -11.49 -1.72
N ALA A 203 11.27 -12.42 -1.05
CA ALA A 203 10.31 -13.30 -1.71
C ALA A 203 9.03 -12.58 -2.16
N TRP A 204 8.45 -13.05 -3.27
CA TRP A 204 7.27 -12.45 -3.88
C TRP A 204 5.96 -12.69 -3.11
N ASN A 205 5.97 -13.52 -2.06
CA ASN A 205 4.80 -13.64 -1.19
C ASN A 205 4.45 -12.32 -0.49
N LYS A 206 5.38 -11.35 -0.41
CA LYS A 206 5.11 -9.93 -0.11
C LYS A 206 3.92 -9.39 -0.91
N ARG A 207 3.92 -9.65 -2.21
CA ARG A 207 2.95 -9.16 -3.21
C ARG A 207 1.68 -10.01 -3.18
N TYR A 208 1.86 -11.35 -3.22
CA TYR A 208 0.76 -12.30 -3.28
C TYR A 208 -0.18 -12.19 -2.06
N GLN A 209 0.35 -12.10 -0.83
CA GLN A 209 -0.49 -12.12 0.36
C GLN A 209 -1.45 -10.91 0.44
N VAL A 210 -1.08 -9.76 -0.14
CA VAL A 210 -1.94 -8.58 -0.20
C VAL A 210 -3.03 -8.73 -1.26
N GLY A 211 -2.71 -9.29 -2.42
CA GLY A 211 -3.73 -9.72 -3.37
C GLY A 211 -4.67 -10.77 -2.77
N ALA A 212 -4.14 -11.75 -2.04
CA ALA A 212 -4.94 -12.75 -1.36
C ALA A 212 -5.86 -12.11 -0.31
N ALA A 213 -5.41 -11.10 0.43
CA ALA A 213 -6.26 -10.34 1.35
C ALA A 213 -7.45 -9.69 0.62
N ALA A 214 -7.24 -9.10 -0.56
CA ALA A 214 -8.30 -8.55 -1.40
C ALA A 214 -9.32 -9.64 -1.80
N MET A 215 -8.83 -10.77 -2.31
CA MET A 215 -9.67 -11.92 -2.71
C MET A 215 -10.44 -12.51 -1.52
N ASN A 216 -9.77 -12.68 -0.37
CA ASN A 216 -10.35 -13.22 0.85
C ASN A 216 -11.49 -12.34 1.38
N GLY A 217 -11.35 -11.02 1.31
CA GLY A 217 -12.41 -10.08 1.67
C GLY A 217 -13.63 -10.20 0.75
N VAL A 218 -13.41 -10.32 -0.56
CA VAL A 218 -14.49 -10.58 -1.53
C VAL A 218 -15.20 -11.91 -1.25
N ILE A 219 -14.44 -12.97 -0.95
CA ILE A 219 -14.99 -14.29 -0.58
C ILE A 219 -15.79 -14.19 0.72
N ALA A 220 -15.26 -13.53 1.76
CA ALA A 220 -15.92 -13.37 3.05
C ALA A 220 -17.26 -12.66 2.93
N ALA A 221 -17.30 -11.54 2.19
CA ALA A 221 -18.55 -10.81 1.94
C ALA A 221 -19.52 -11.63 1.09
N THR A 222 -19.02 -12.42 0.13
CA THR A 222 -19.86 -13.32 -0.69
C THR A 222 -20.47 -14.45 0.13
N LEU A 223 -19.72 -15.05 1.06
CA LEU A 223 -20.24 -16.04 2.01
C LEU A 223 -21.34 -15.43 2.88
N ALA A 224 -21.09 -14.26 3.48
CA ALA A 224 -22.06 -13.58 4.32
C ALA A 224 -23.33 -13.16 3.55
N ARG A 225 -23.18 -12.76 2.28
CA ARG A 225 -24.32 -12.47 1.38
C ARG A 225 -25.25 -13.67 1.21
N ASN A 226 -24.71 -14.89 1.34
CA ASN A 226 -25.44 -16.15 1.21
C ASN A 226 -25.65 -16.80 2.59
N ASP A 227 -25.91 -15.98 3.60
CA ASP A 227 -26.32 -16.37 4.96
C ASP A 227 -25.33 -17.25 5.73
N PHE A 228 -24.05 -17.27 5.31
CA PHE A 228 -22.99 -17.89 6.10
C PHE A 228 -22.80 -17.15 7.43
N VAL A 229 -22.85 -17.88 8.54
CA VAL A 229 -22.68 -17.33 9.89
C VAL A 229 -21.19 -17.26 10.23
N GLY A 230 -20.68 -16.05 10.42
CA GLY A 230 -19.31 -15.79 10.89
C GLY A 230 -19.26 -15.48 12.39
N SER A 231 -18.06 -15.54 12.97
CA SER A 231 -17.82 -15.15 14.37
C SER A 231 -18.18 -13.69 14.63
N SER A 232 -19.01 -13.42 15.64
CA SER A 232 -19.61 -12.09 15.89
C SER A 232 -18.68 -11.08 16.56
N GLU A 233 -17.59 -11.53 17.18
CA GLU A 233 -16.61 -10.70 17.89
C GLU A 233 -15.20 -10.96 17.32
N SER A 234 -15.10 -10.93 15.98
CA SER A 234 -13.89 -11.33 15.26
C SER A 234 -12.67 -10.44 15.51
N ILE A 235 -12.87 -9.23 16.04
CA ILE A 235 -11.81 -8.26 16.31
C ILE A 235 -11.43 -8.31 17.80
N GLU A 236 -12.40 -8.09 18.68
CA GLU A 236 -12.25 -7.92 20.12
C GLU A 236 -12.42 -9.19 20.95
N GLY A 237 -12.97 -10.25 20.36
CA GLY A 237 -13.30 -11.48 21.06
C GLY A 237 -12.07 -12.24 21.56
N LYS A 238 -12.31 -13.26 22.39
CA LYS A 238 -11.27 -14.07 23.05
C LYS A 238 -10.17 -14.62 22.11
N HIS A 239 -10.54 -14.91 20.86
CA HIS A 239 -9.64 -15.40 19.81
C HIS A 239 -9.65 -14.47 18.58
N GLY A 240 -10.07 -13.22 18.77
CA GLY A 240 -10.17 -12.21 17.74
C GLY A 240 -8.81 -11.65 17.33
N LEU A 241 -8.84 -10.81 16.30
CA LEU A 241 -7.66 -10.15 15.72
C LEU A 241 -6.78 -9.48 16.79
N LEU A 242 -7.39 -8.70 17.69
CA LEU A 242 -6.66 -7.94 18.71
C LEU A 242 -6.12 -8.81 19.85
N ALA A 243 -6.54 -10.05 19.97
CA ALA A 243 -6.02 -10.99 20.96
C ALA A 243 -4.90 -11.88 20.42
N GLY A 244 -4.97 -12.26 19.14
CA GLY A 244 -4.05 -13.25 18.55
C GLY A 244 -2.84 -12.66 17.84
N TYR A 245 -2.93 -11.40 17.38
CA TYR A 245 -2.00 -10.86 16.38
C TYR A 245 -1.12 -9.73 16.91
N THR A 246 -1.27 -9.35 18.17
CA THR A 246 -0.48 -8.29 18.81
C THR A 246 -0.41 -8.55 20.32
N ASP A 247 0.67 -8.08 20.96
CA ASP A 247 0.81 -8.04 22.42
C ASP A 247 0.41 -6.68 23.01
N ASP A 248 0.16 -5.67 22.16
CA ASP A 248 -0.16 -4.30 22.57
C ASP A 248 -1.36 -3.78 21.76
N ALA A 249 -2.52 -4.38 21.99
CA ALA A 249 -3.75 -3.98 21.33
C ALA A 249 -4.31 -2.66 21.90
N HIS A 250 -4.84 -1.82 21.01
CA HIS A 250 -5.52 -0.56 21.32
C HIS A 250 -6.96 -0.57 20.75
N PRO A 251 -7.92 -1.30 21.35
CA PRO A 251 -9.27 -1.45 20.80
C PRO A 251 -10.00 -0.12 20.56
N ASP A 252 -9.73 0.90 21.39
CA ASP A 252 -10.29 2.24 21.24
C ASP A 252 -9.95 2.88 19.87
N LYS A 253 -8.73 2.64 19.36
CA LYS A 253 -8.30 3.15 18.06
C LYS A 253 -9.09 2.56 16.89
N ALA A 254 -9.72 1.40 17.07
CA ALA A 254 -10.57 0.81 16.04
C ALA A 254 -11.81 1.68 15.75
N VAL A 255 -12.31 2.45 16.73
CA VAL A 255 -13.60 3.14 16.64
C VAL A 255 -13.55 4.64 16.97
N VAL A 256 -12.45 5.15 17.50
CA VAL A 256 -12.32 6.54 17.94
C VAL A 256 -12.59 7.54 16.79
N GLY A 257 -13.58 8.40 16.97
CA GLY A 257 -13.94 9.42 15.97
C GLY A 257 -14.49 8.86 14.65
N LEU A 258 -14.93 7.60 14.59
CA LEU A 258 -15.50 6.98 13.39
C LEU A 258 -16.66 7.80 12.81
N GLY A 259 -16.62 8.06 11.50
CA GLY A 259 -17.58 8.91 10.78
C GLY A 259 -17.43 10.42 11.02
N LYS A 260 -16.45 10.85 11.83
CA LYS A 260 -16.14 12.27 12.07
C LYS A 260 -14.73 12.62 11.60
N THR A 261 -13.77 11.77 11.95
CA THR A 261 -12.38 11.82 11.48
C THR A 261 -12.19 10.67 10.51
N TYR A 262 -11.69 10.97 9.32
CA TYR A 262 -11.45 9.98 8.28
C TYR A 262 -9.95 9.66 8.22
N GLU A 263 -9.59 8.43 8.56
CA GLU A 263 -8.22 7.91 8.39
C GLU A 263 -7.80 7.97 6.92
N THR A 264 -8.74 7.99 5.97
CA THR A 264 -8.49 8.26 4.55
C THR A 264 -7.60 9.49 4.31
N MET A 265 -7.76 10.56 5.09
CA MET A 265 -6.97 11.80 4.94
C MET A 265 -5.53 11.67 5.46
N LYS A 266 -5.26 10.64 6.27
CA LYS A 266 -3.93 10.36 6.82
C LYS A 266 -3.11 9.39 5.97
N ILE A 267 -3.68 8.89 4.87
CA ILE A 267 -2.94 8.06 3.92
C ILE A 267 -2.02 8.97 3.09
N GLY A 268 -0.72 8.72 3.17
CA GLY A 268 0.32 9.35 2.36
C GLY A 268 0.64 8.55 1.10
N VAL A 269 1.33 9.17 0.16
CA VAL A 269 1.75 8.55 -1.10
C VAL A 269 3.27 8.51 -1.20
N LYS A 270 3.78 7.50 -1.89
CA LYS A 270 5.21 7.30 -2.09
C LYS A 270 5.70 8.07 -3.32
N PRO A 271 6.71 8.94 -3.22
CA PRO A 271 7.37 9.55 -4.38
C PRO A 271 8.38 8.60 -5.04
N TYR A 272 8.85 7.60 -4.29
CA TYR A 272 9.84 6.62 -4.72
C TYR A 272 9.32 5.17 -4.58
N PRO A 273 9.68 4.23 -5.49
CA PRO A 273 9.20 2.85 -5.48
C PRO A 273 9.96 1.96 -4.47
N SER A 274 10.03 2.36 -3.20
CA SER A 274 10.77 1.63 -2.15
C SER A 274 10.10 1.72 -0.78
N CYS A 275 10.64 1.00 0.19
CA CYS A 275 10.17 0.99 1.58
C CYS A 275 10.09 2.42 2.12
N ARG A 276 9.00 2.77 2.80
CA ARG A 276 8.73 4.15 3.26
C ARG A 276 9.85 4.73 4.13
N TYR A 277 10.51 3.89 4.93
CA TYR A 277 11.65 4.29 5.78
C TYR A 277 12.88 4.80 5.01
N THR A 278 12.99 4.57 3.70
CA THR A 278 14.12 5.11 2.91
C THR A 278 13.85 6.52 2.38
N HIS A 279 12.61 6.99 2.41
CA HIS A 279 12.18 8.15 1.61
C HIS A 279 12.76 9.47 2.11
N ALA A 280 12.80 9.68 3.42
CA ALA A 280 13.35 10.93 3.98
C ALA A 280 14.86 11.04 3.70
N ALA A 281 15.56 9.90 3.67
CA ALA A 281 16.97 9.85 3.30
C ALA A 281 17.15 10.17 1.80
N ILE A 282 16.33 9.59 0.93
CA ILE A 282 16.35 9.88 -0.51
C ILE A 282 16.08 11.37 -0.77
N ASP A 283 15.08 11.96 -0.11
CA ASP A 283 14.77 13.39 -0.21
C ASP A 283 15.98 14.25 0.18
N ALA A 284 16.62 13.92 1.31
CA ALA A 284 17.80 14.63 1.79
C ALA A 284 18.99 14.46 0.83
N LEU A 285 19.26 13.25 0.33
CA LEU A 285 20.35 12.96 -0.60
C LEU A 285 20.19 13.73 -1.91
N ILE A 286 19.00 13.73 -2.51
CA ILE A 286 18.70 14.48 -3.74
C ILE A 286 18.88 15.98 -3.51
N ALA A 287 18.35 16.50 -2.39
CA ALA A 287 18.45 17.92 -2.07
C ALA A 287 19.90 18.36 -1.81
N MET A 288 20.67 17.59 -1.05
CA MET A 288 22.08 17.86 -0.74
C MET A 288 22.97 17.74 -1.96
N ARG A 289 22.71 16.76 -2.84
CA ARG A 289 23.41 16.63 -4.13
C ARG A 289 23.29 17.90 -4.95
N ARG A 290 22.07 18.43 -5.08
CA ARG A 290 21.80 19.67 -5.82
C ARG A 290 22.43 20.90 -5.15
N GLU A 291 22.30 21.01 -3.83
CA GLU A 291 22.76 22.20 -3.07
C GLU A 291 24.28 22.34 -3.04
N HIS A 292 24.99 21.23 -2.91
CA HIS A 292 26.46 21.22 -2.80
C HIS A 292 27.15 20.78 -4.10
N ASN A 293 26.40 20.61 -5.20
CA ASN A 293 26.89 20.11 -6.49
C ASN A 293 27.73 18.81 -6.35
N LEU A 294 27.26 17.89 -5.51
CA LEU A 294 28.00 16.67 -5.19
C LEU A 294 28.02 15.72 -6.39
N THR A 295 29.18 15.12 -6.61
CA THR A 295 29.36 13.99 -7.53
C THR A 295 29.80 12.74 -6.76
N PRO A 296 29.49 11.52 -7.24
CA PRO A 296 29.90 10.27 -6.58
C PRO A 296 31.39 10.17 -6.23
N GLY A 297 32.24 10.80 -7.05
CA GLY A 297 33.69 10.82 -6.86
C GLY A 297 34.15 11.64 -5.65
N GLN A 298 33.39 12.66 -5.24
CA GLN A 298 33.70 13.50 -4.08
C GLN A 298 33.23 12.90 -2.74
N VAL A 299 32.35 11.89 -2.79
CA VAL A 299 31.78 11.26 -1.61
C VAL A 299 32.78 10.27 -1.03
N LYS A 300 33.19 10.48 0.23
CA LYS A 300 34.05 9.54 0.98
C LYS A 300 33.24 8.57 1.83
N ARG A 301 32.20 9.08 2.49
CA ARG A 301 31.32 8.32 3.38
C ARG A 301 29.95 8.97 3.42
N VAL A 302 28.91 8.16 3.53
CA VAL A 302 27.54 8.59 3.79
C VAL A 302 27.04 7.84 5.01
N GLU A 303 26.48 8.53 5.98
CA GLU A 303 25.84 7.92 7.14
C GLU A 303 24.36 8.30 7.18
N ILE A 304 23.50 7.29 7.22
CA ILE A 304 22.04 7.43 7.26
C ILE A 304 21.54 7.00 8.64
N GLY A 305 21.05 7.96 9.41
CA GLY A 305 20.38 7.75 10.69
C GLY A 305 18.88 7.52 10.49
N LEU A 306 18.35 6.40 11.00
CA LEU A 306 16.94 6.02 10.91
C LEU A 306 16.37 5.66 12.30
N HIS A 307 15.04 5.64 12.39
CA HIS A 307 14.31 5.00 13.48
C HIS A 307 14.55 3.47 13.47
N ARG A 308 14.50 2.83 14.65
CA ARG A 308 14.80 1.38 14.83
C ARG A 308 14.12 0.46 13.83
N ASN A 309 12.84 0.72 13.51
CA ASN A 309 12.08 -0.10 12.56
C ASN A 309 12.64 0.03 11.13
N GLY A 310 13.09 1.22 10.75
CA GLY A 310 13.71 1.47 9.45
C GLY A 310 15.03 0.70 9.28
N ILE A 311 15.81 0.57 10.36
CA ILE A 311 17.05 -0.22 10.36
C ILE A 311 16.74 -1.70 10.15
N THR A 312 15.81 -2.25 10.93
CA THR A 312 15.38 -3.65 10.82
C THR A 312 14.93 -3.97 9.39
N LEU A 313 14.20 -3.04 8.76
CA LEU A 313 13.64 -3.26 7.43
C LEU A 313 14.60 -2.97 6.28
N THR A 314 15.55 -2.04 6.43
CA THR A 314 16.30 -1.47 5.29
C THR A 314 17.81 -1.32 5.51
N GLY A 315 18.29 -1.48 6.73
CA GLY A 315 19.64 -1.13 7.17
C GLY A 315 20.63 -2.28 7.40
N ASP A 316 20.21 -3.56 7.35
CA ASP A 316 21.13 -4.70 7.47
C ASP A 316 22.11 -4.77 6.30
N ALA A 317 23.35 -4.31 6.52
CA ALA A 317 24.38 -4.26 5.50
C ALA A 317 24.72 -5.63 4.90
N ALA A 318 24.64 -6.72 5.69
CA ALA A 318 25.05 -8.04 5.23
C ALA A 318 24.14 -8.58 4.12
N THR A 319 22.85 -8.25 4.18
CA THR A 319 21.85 -8.75 3.23
C THR A 319 21.35 -7.68 2.26
N LYS A 320 21.50 -6.40 2.59
CA LYS A 320 20.87 -5.29 1.84
C LYS A 320 21.84 -4.38 1.13
N ARG A 321 23.16 -4.44 1.38
CA ARG A 321 24.11 -3.52 0.72
C ARG A 321 24.14 -3.69 -0.80
N HIS A 322 24.20 -4.93 -1.26
CA HIS A 322 24.21 -5.31 -2.66
C HIS A 322 23.01 -6.21 -2.98
N PRO A 323 21.79 -5.65 -3.07
CA PRO A 323 20.61 -6.45 -3.35
C PRO A 323 20.69 -7.03 -4.77
N THR A 324 20.29 -8.29 -4.92
CA THR A 324 20.32 -9.02 -6.20
C THR A 324 18.93 -9.25 -6.80
N SER A 325 17.89 -8.73 -6.15
CA SER A 325 16.50 -8.82 -6.60
C SER A 325 15.79 -7.48 -6.42
N ILE A 326 14.72 -7.25 -7.19
CA ILE A 326 13.91 -6.02 -7.08
C ILE A 326 13.37 -5.83 -5.67
N VAL A 327 12.82 -6.89 -5.05
CA VAL A 327 12.32 -6.81 -3.67
C VAL A 327 13.48 -6.52 -2.71
N GLY A 328 14.65 -7.11 -2.90
CA GLY A 328 15.84 -6.75 -2.11
C GLY A 328 16.18 -5.26 -2.23
N GLY A 329 16.14 -4.71 -3.44
CA GLY A 329 16.40 -3.29 -3.70
C GLY A 329 15.35 -2.35 -3.10
N GLN A 330 14.06 -2.72 -3.14
CA GLN A 330 12.96 -1.98 -2.48
C GLN A 330 13.18 -1.83 -0.97
N PHE A 331 13.85 -2.79 -0.34
CA PHE A 331 14.15 -2.81 1.09
C PHE A 331 15.66 -2.62 1.36
N SER A 332 16.36 -1.87 0.52
CA SER A 332 17.77 -1.52 0.69
C SER A 332 17.97 -0.01 0.72
N MET A 333 18.36 0.52 1.88
CA MET A 333 18.74 1.94 1.98
C MET A 333 20.04 2.22 1.23
N PHE A 334 20.93 1.24 1.13
CA PHE A 334 22.22 1.36 0.45
C PHE A 334 22.04 1.57 -1.05
N PHE A 335 21.29 0.69 -1.72
CA PHE A 335 21.04 0.77 -3.16
C PHE A 335 20.22 2.01 -3.52
N THR A 336 19.10 2.24 -2.82
CA THR A 336 18.22 3.37 -3.12
C THR A 336 18.89 4.72 -2.82
N GLY A 337 19.67 4.80 -1.73
CA GLY A 337 20.46 5.98 -1.39
C GLY A 337 21.59 6.24 -2.39
N ALA A 338 22.30 5.20 -2.81
CA ALA A 338 23.35 5.32 -3.83
C ALA A 338 22.80 5.82 -5.16
N LEU A 339 21.69 5.26 -5.66
CA LEU A 339 21.02 5.76 -6.87
C LEU A 339 20.61 7.23 -6.73
N ALA A 340 19.94 7.59 -5.64
CA ALA A 340 19.48 8.95 -5.39
C ALA A 340 20.64 9.96 -5.38
N LEU A 341 21.77 9.60 -4.76
CA LEU A 341 22.96 10.43 -4.71
C LEU A 341 23.73 10.48 -6.04
N ASP A 342 23.74 9.38 -6.80
CA ASP A 342 24.40 9.29 -8.10
C ASP A 342 23.75 10.22 -9.12
N GLN A 343 22.44 10.07 -9.34
CA GLN A 343 21.73 10.72 -10.44
C GLN A 343 20.81 11.87 -10.03
N GLY A 344 20.51 12.02 -8.73
CA GLY A 344 19.62 13.07 -8.22
C GLY A 344 18.13 12.80 -8.41
N SER A 345 17.76 11.54 -8.66
CA SER A 345 16.38 11.06 -8.78
C SER A 345 16.32 9.56 -8.53
N PHE A 346 15.12 9.04 -8.24
CA PHE A 346 14.89 7.60 -8.16
C PHE A 346 13.45 7.27 -8.61
N GLY A 347 13.30 6.31 -9.51
CA GLY A 347 12.03 5.85 -10.07
C GLY A 347 12.06 4.36 -10.42
N TRP A 348 10.95 3.85 -10.96
CA TRP A 348 10.79 2.41 -11.19
C TRP A 348 11.82 1.84 -12.17
N ASP A 349 12.13 2.58 -13.23
CA ASP A 349 13.05 2.10 -14.29
C ASP A 349 14.50 1.97 -13.80
N ASP A 350 14.84 2.59 -12.65
CA ASP A 350 16.19 2.51 -12.06
C ASP A 350 16.50 1.14 -11.46
N TYR A 351 15.50 0.27 -11.26
CA TYR A 351 15.74 -1.13 -10.88
C TYR A 351 16.51 -1.90 -11.97
N GLY A 352 16.55 -1.41 -13.21
CA GLY A 352 17.44 -1.93 -14.26
C GLY A 352 18.93 -1.77 -13.94
N ARG A 353 19.30 -1.00 -12.91
CA ARG A 353 20.68 -0.80 -12.44
C ARG A 353 21.09 -1.71 -11.28
N LEU A 354 20.28 -2.70 -10.91
CA LEU A 354 20.69 -3.74 -9.96
C LEU A 354 21.94 -4.47 -10.51
N GLY A 355 23.00 -4.54 -9.69
CA GLY A 355 24.30 -5.11 -10.08
C GLY A 355 25.20 -4.18 -10.91
N ASP A 356 24.85 -2.89 -11.05
CA ASP A 356 25.74 -1.88 -11.61
C ASP A 356 26.91 -1.63 -10.64
N ALA A 357 28.13 -1.96 -11.10
CA ALA A 357 29.35 -1.85 -10.29
C ALA A 357 29.62 -0.42 -9.78
N ALA A 358 29.18 0.62 -10.50
CA ALA A 358 29.33 2.00 -10.04
C ALA A 358 28.39 2.33 -8.87
N ILE A 359 27.16 1.78 -8.89
CA ILE A 359 26.20 1.93 -7.80
C ILE A 359 26.62 1.12 -6.59
N ASP A 360 27.08 -0.11 -6.78
CA ASP A 360 27.59 -0.94 -5.69
C ASP A 360 28.80 -0.28 -5.01
N ALA A 361 29.76 0.25 -5.78
CA ALA A 361 30.91 0.96 -5.22
C ALA A 361 30.52 2.25 -4.48
N LEU A 362 29.41 2.91 -4.85
CA LEU A 362 28.87 4.04 -4.11
C LEU A 362 28.14 3.56 -2.84
N ALA A 363 27.36 2.49 -2.94
CA ALA A 363 26.65 1.86 -1.81
C ALA A 363 27.61 1.36 -0.73
N ASP A 364 28.83 0.92 -1.10
CA ASP A 364 29.91 0.56 -0.16
C ASP A 364 30.35 1.72 0.75
N LYS A 365 30.05 2.98 0.36
CA LYS A 365 30.36 4.16 1.17
C LYS A 365 29.28 4.49 2.20
N PHE A 366 28.15 3.78 2.20
CA PHE A 366 27.00 4.05 3.06
C PHE A 366 27.06 3.24 4.36
N ASP A 367 26.76 3.87 5.49
CA ASP A 367 26.45 3.21 6.75
C ASP A 367 25.03 3.59 7.18
N VAL A 368 24.28 2.63 7.72
CA VAL A 368 22.94 2.87 8.28
C VAL A 368 22.99 2.64 9.77
N VAL A 369 22.58 3.63 10.54
CA VAL A 369 22.68 3.66 12.00
C VAL A 369 21.34 4.05 12.63
N GLN A 370 21.16 3.70 13.91
CA GLN A 370 20.06 4.24 14.69
C GLN A 370 20.33 5.69 15.06
N ASP A 371 19.30 6.53 14.95
CA ASP A 371 19.38 7.93 15.36
C ASP A 371 18.34 8.23 16.44
N ASP A 372 18.80 8.41 17.68
CA ASP A 372 17.94 8.63 18.85
C ASP A 372 17.05 9.88 18.71
N ARG A 373 17.42 10.84 17.86
CA ARG A 373 16.59 12.03 17.57
C ARG A 373 15.25 11.65 16.92
N LEU A 374 15.20 10.50 16.25
CA LEU A 374 14.01 9.97 15.58
C LEU A 374 13.21 9.01 16.48
N GLU A 375 13.63 8.75 17.71
CA GLU A 375 12.92 7.86 18.64
C GLU A 375 11.97 8.61 19.59
N VAL A 376 12.08 9.94 19.66
CA VAL A 376 11.39 10.75 20.67
C VAL A 376 10.07 11.33 20.14
N GLY A 377 8.98 11.07 20.87
CA GLY A 377 7.72 11.80 20.72
C GLY A 377 6.82 11.39 19.54
N ARG A 378 7.20 10.37 18.76
CA ARG A 378 6.38 9.80 17.68
C ARG A 378 6.51 8.29 17.66
N THR A 379 5.40 7.57 17.46
CA THR A 379 5.39 6.09 17.52
C THR A 379 6.01 5.44 16.27
N HIS A 380 5.78 6.00 15.08
CA HIS A 380 6.27 5.46 13.80
C HIS A 380 6.80 6.56 12.85
N PRO A 381 7.84 7.31 13.23
CA PRO A 381 8.40 8.34 12.36
C PRO A 381 9.15 7.72 11.17
N PHE A 382 8.91 8.26 9.97
CA PHE A 382 9.63 7.90 8.75
C PHE A 382 10.77 8.87 8.41
N GLY A 383 11.18 9.69 9.38
CA GLY A 383 12.28 10.64 9.23
C GLY A 383 13.63 9.97 9.02
N ALA A 384 14.60 10.77 8.56
CA ALA A 384 15.97 10.33 8.36
C ALA A 384 16.95 11.48 8.56
N ARG A 385 18.14 11.13 9.02
CA ARG A 385 19.28 12.03 9.13
C ARG A 385 20.37 11.56 8.19
N VAL A 386 20.86 12.44 7.34
CA VAL A 386 21.87 12.14 6.32
C VAL A 386 23.11 12.98 6.61
N SER A 387 24.27 12.35 6.68
CA SER A 387 25.58 13.01 6.77
C SER A 387 26.46 12.52 5.62
N ILE A 388 26.99 13.45 4.83
CA ILE A 388 27.89 13.17 3.71
C ILE A 388 29.25 13.80 4.01
N THR A 389 30.30 12.97 4.03
CA THR A 389 31.68 13.41 4.16
C THR A 389 32.34 13.53 2.79
N THR A 390 32.90 14.70 2.50
CA THR A 390 33.67 15.01 1.28
C THR A 390 35.10 15.45 1.63
N ASP A 391 35.89 15.86 0.64
CA ASP A 391 37.16 16.55 0.88
C ASP A 391 36.98 17.93 1.53
N ASP A 392 35.85 18.60 1.25
CA ASP A 392 35.59 19.98 1.67
C ASP A 392 34.93 20.06 3.07
N GLY A 393 34.44 18.94 3.61
CA GLY A 393 33.87 18.88 4.95
C GLY A 393 32.78 17.83 5.11
N VAL A 394 31.91 18.05 6.10
CA VAL A 394 30.74 17.21 6.40
C VAL A 394 29.48 18.03 6.22
N HIS A 395 28.55 17.52 5.42
CA HIS A 395 27.23 18.11 5.21
C HIS A 395 26.19 17.25 5.91
N GLU A 396 25.35 17.84 6.78
CA GLU A 396 24.28 17.12 7.48
C GLU A 396 22.90 17.71 7.17
N ARG A 397 21.90 16.83 7.05
CA ARG A 397 20.49 17.19 6.94
C ARG A 397 19.63 16.22 7.74
N LEU A 398 18.63 16.74 8.44
CA LEU A 398 17.61 15.96 9.15
C LEU A 398 16.24 16.33 8.60
N TYR A 399 15.48 15.32 8.16
CA TYR A 399 14.06 15.45 7.86
C TYR A 399 13.26 14.62 8.85
N ALA A 400 12.27 15.27 9.48
CA ALA A 400 11.39 14.62 10.45
C ALA A 400 10.41 13.65 9.77
N ASP A 401 10.00 13.98 8.54
CA ASP A 401 9.06 13.21 7.74
C ASP A 401 9.47 13.26 6.26
N PRO A 402 9.23 12.19 5.49
CA PRO A 402 9.45 12.18 4.05
C PRO A 402 8.39 13.01 3.30
N SER A 403 8.70 13.36 2.06
CA SER A 403 7.72 13.91 1.12
C SER A 403 6.58 12.92 0.83
N GLY A 404 5.38 13.43 0.59
CA GLY A 404 4.19 12.63 0.33
C GLY A 404 3.40 12.19 1.58
N GLU A 405 3.85 12.56 2.78
CA GLU A 405 3.03 12.45 4.00
C GLU A 405 1.80 13.36 3.90
N PRO A 406 0.74 13.17 4.71
CA PRO A 406 -0.47 14.01 4.65
C PRO A 406 -0.21 15.52 4.71
N THR A 407 0.83 15.96 5.43
CA THR A 407 1.24 17.36 5.56
C THR A 407 2.04 17.90 4.37
N SER A 408 2.60 17.01 3.54
CA SER A 408 3.40 17.30 2.35
C SER A 408 2.84 16.58 1.11
N PHE A 409 1.52 16.35 1.12
CA PHE A 409 0.84 15.55 0.10
C PHE A 409 0.95 16.23 -1.27
N PRO A 410 1.31 15.51 -2.35
CA PRO A 410 1.54 16.14 -3.65
C PRO A 410 0.26 16.72 -4.23
N ASP A 411 0.39 17.78 -5.02
CA ASP A 411 -0.75 18.36 -5.73
C ASP A 411 -1.29 17.42 -6.84
N ALA A 412 -2.44 17.78 -7.39
CA ALA A 412 -3.10 16.98 -8.42
C ALA A 412 -2.23 16.78 -9.68
N GLN A 413 -1.41 17.77 -10.04
CA GLN A 413 -0.54 17.68 -11.21
C GLN A 413 0.59 16.66 -10.98
N ALA A 414 1.24 16.70 -9.81
CA ALA A 414 2.26 15.74 -9.43
C ALA A 414 1.70 14.32 -9.37
N MET A 415 0.50 14.14 -8.82
CA MET A 415 -0.18 12.84 -8.76
C MET A 415 -0.54 12.30 -10.14
N GLN A 416 -1.08 13.15 -11.02
CA GLN A 416 -1.37 12.76 -12.41
C GLN A 416 -0.07 12.40 -13.15
N GLN A 417 1.01 13.17 -12.95
CA GLN A 417 2.29 12.89 -13.59
C GLN A 417 2.90 11.57 -13.10
N LYS A 418 2.84 11.26 -11.80
CA LYS A 418 3.26 9.96 -11.26
C LYS A 418 2.49 8.83 -11.93
N PHE A 419 1.16 8.93 -11.99
CA PHE A 419 0.32 7.94 -12.66
C PHE A 419 0.72 7.77 -14.13
N LEU A 420 0.90 8.86 -14.87
CA LEU A 420 1.23 8.80 -16.31
C LEU A 420 2.60 8.17 -16.57
N THR A 421 3.60 8.43 -15.70
CA THR A 421 4.92 7.79 -15.77
C THR A 421 4.81 6.26 -15.67
N LEU A 422 3.89 5.76 -14.86
CA LEU A 422 3.68 4.31 -14.69
C LEU A 422 2.75 3.72 -15.76
N ALA A 423 1.67 4.42 -16.12
CA ALA A 423 0.60 3.88 -16.95
C ALA A 423 0.83 4.04 -18.46
N ARG A 424 1.47 5.13 -18.93
CA ARG A 424 1.69 5.37 -20.37
C ARG A 424 2.46 4.25 -21.07
N PRO A 425 3.52 3.66 -20.48
CA PRO A 425 4.24 2.56 -21.11
C PRO A 425 3.38 1.32 -21.41
N VAL A 426 2.21 1.20 -20.76
CA VAL A 426 1.28 0.08 -20.96
C VAL A 426 0.03 0.51 -21.73
N LEU A 427 -0.61 1.62 -21.35
CA LEU A 427 -1.89 2.08 -21.92
C LEU A 427 -1.74 3.05 -23.09
N ASN A 428 -0.53 3.52 -23.38
CA ASN A 428 -0.26 4.56 -24.37
C ASN A 428 -1.15 5.79 -24.11
N ALA A 429 -1.74 6.36 -25.17
CA ALA A 429 -2.64 7.52 -25.11
C ALA A 429 -3.99 7.27 -24.39
N ARG A 430 -4.28 6.03 -23.94
CA ARG A 430 -5.46 5.78 -23.09
C ARG A 430 -5.19 6.16 -21.62
N ALA A 431 -3.93 6.30 -21.22
CA ALA A 431 -3.57 6.61 -19.84
C ALA A 431 -4.22 7.93 -19.37
N GLU A 432 -4.18 8.99 -20.17
CA GLU A 432 -4.78 10.29 -19.85
C GLU A 432 -6.29 10.18 -19.67
N LYS A 433 -6.98 9.52 -20.60
CA LYS A 433 -8.43 9.31 -20.52
C LYS A 433 -8.81 8.50 -19.29
N PHE A 434 -8.01 7.50 -18.94
CA PHE A 434 -8.25 6.69 -17.75
C PHE A 434 -8.02 7.51 -16.47
N ALA A 435 -6.96 8.32 -16.41
CA ALA A 435 -6.72 9.23 -15.30
C ALA A 435 -7.91 10.17 -15.08
N ASP A 436 -8.39 10.81 -16.15
CA ASP A 436 -9.55 11.70 -16.09
C ASP A 436 -10.80 10.96 -15.61
N ALA A 437 -11.04 9.74 -16.10
CA ALA A 437 -12.17 8.92 -15.69
C ALA A 437 -12.15 8.58 -14.20
N ILE A 438 -10.98 8.26 -13.64
CA ILE A 438 -10.81 8.01 -12.19
C ILE A 438 -10.99 9.30 -11.38
N MET A 439 -10.48 10.44 -11.86
CA MET A 439 -10.61 11.72 -11.15
C MET A 439 -12.04 12.30 -11.19
N THR A 440 -12.89 11.80 -12.08
CA THR A 440 -14.33 12.11 -12.15
C THR A 440 -15.23 10.88 -11.94
N LEU A 441 -14.74 9.88 -11.20
CA LEU A 441 -15.39 8.57 -11.08
C LEU A 441 -16.86 8.68 -10.66
N GLU A 442 -17.20 9.65 -9.79
CA GLU A 442 -18.55 9.89 -9.29
C GLU A 442 -19.59 10.21 -10.38
N ARG A 443 -19.15 10.56 -11.60
CA ARG A 443 -20.03 10.87 -12.75
C ARG A 443 -20.48 9.65 -13.53
N PHE A 444 -19.93 8.46 -13.25
CA PHE A 444 -20.25 7.24 -13.97
C PHE A 444 -21.38 6.48 -13.29
N ASP A 445 -22.52 6.32 -13.98
CA ASP A 445 -23.64 5.48 -13.51
C ASP A 445 -23.27 4.01 -13.39
N ARG A 446 -22.24 3.57 -14.12
CA ARG A 446 -21.66 2.22 -14.07
C ARG A 446 -20.14 2.33 -14.11
N VAL A 447 -19.47 1.84 -13.08
CA VAL A 447 -18.01 1.91 -12.94
C VAL A 447 -17.27 1.20 -14.08
N ALA A 448 -17.88 0.17 -14.67
CA ALA A 448 -17.33 -0.59 -15.79
C ALA A 448 -16.94 0.29 -17.01
N LYS A 449 -17.64 1.41 -17.23
CA LYS A 449 -17.34 2.38 -18.30
C LYS A 449 -16.05 3.16 -18.04
N ALA A 450 -15.66 3.33 -16.78
CA ALA A 450 -14.38 3.94 -16.42
C ALA A 450 -13.25 2.90 -16.49
N THR A 451 -13.48 1.69 -15.97
CA THR A 451 -12.45 0.64 -15.88
C THR A 451 -12.06 0.04 -17.23
N GLU A 452 -12.95 0.06 -18.24
CA GLU A 452 -12.61 -0.39 -19.60
C GLU A 452 -11.46 0.41 -20.23
N LEU A 453 -11.30 1.68 -19.85
CA LEU A 453 -10.21 2.54 -20.31
C LEU A 453 -8.85 2.11 -19.76
N GLY A 454 -8.84 1.42 -18.62
CA GLY A 454 -7.65 0.89 -17.95
C GLY A 454 -7.20 -0.49 -18.44
N ARG A 455 -7.86 -1.05 -19.47
CA ARG A 455 -7.48 -2.33 -20.12
C ARG A 455 -6.47 -2.07 -21.25
N HIS A 456 -5.56 -3.01 -21.48
CA HIS A 456 -4.52 -2.93 -22.53
C HIS A 456 -5.04 -3.33 -23.91
#